data_AF-A0A960L4K2-F1
#
_entry.id   AF-A0A960L4K2-F1
#
_cell.length_a   1.000
_cell.length_b   1.000
_cell.length_c   1.000
_cell.angle_alpha   90.00
_cell.angle_beta   90.00
_cell.angle_gamma   90.00
#
_symmetry.space_group_name_H-M   'P 1'
#
loop_
_entity.id
_entity.type
_entity.pdbx_description
1 polymer ?
#
loop_
_entity_poly.entity_id
_entity_poly.type
_entity_poly.pdbx_seq_one_letter_code
_entity_poly.pdbx_strand_id
1 'polypeptide(L)'
;MAQADSNRRQSWVRGSTLGVAILLGAVLLGMVNYLGGKYYTRGDWTSSGLYTLSEKSENLLSRLQQPIEFIVFLSPDNPLYRPTQELLERYAAASQEVTVREIDPVRDLVQAQKLVDQYQVDRQNVVVVASGNDRRVIDASDLAEWDFSGMQQGLPEKLKGFRGEQAFSGAILELTEATKPTLAFTTGHGERGIDDSSPEGLSELKRLLGADNFSLESWAPLTQPDVPKAASLVVVAGPKVAFLPSELEALDRYLDRGGRVLLLLDPQLAEGANPDLGMASWLEKHSIRLGDDIVVDPDRAILFSGLETFSVDSYGTHPVTDSFRQAGVPVLWSLARSVTPETGDQAVAGDEATTLLRTSSSGFGETNLAALPDFGQDDADTPGPVSLAVAVEGPVAQAAQAATGSEKPETPADDAQADLAGSDGASLDAGNPDAAKPAGDAADAANMDDGEAASDADHW
;
A
#
# COMPACT_ATOMS: atom_id res chain seq x y z
N MET A 1 71.93 51.70 -13.42
CA MET A 1 71.47 51.06 -12.16
C MET A 1 69.95 50.92 -12.04
N ALA A 2 69.12 51.72 -12.72
CA ALA A 2 67.64 51.63 -12.60
C ALA A 2 66.96 50.39 -13.24
N GLN A 3 67.58 49.73 -14.22
CA GLN A 3 67.01 48.54 -14.89
C GLN A 3 67.22 47.21 -14.12
N ALA A 4 68.16 47.15 -13.17
CA ALA A 4 68.43 45.93 -12.41
C ALA A 4 67.40 45.72 -11.28
N ASP A 5 66.87 46.79 -10.71
CA ASP A 5 65.86 46.74 -9.64
C ASP A 5 64.44 46.43 -10.17
N SER A 6 64.11 46.80 -11.41
CA SER A 6 62.81 46.46 -12.01
C SER A 6 62.66 44.95 -12.27
N ASN A 7 63.73 44.29 -12.70
CA ASN A 7 63.73 42.85 -12.98
C ASN A 7 63.66 41.99 -11.70
N ARG A 8 64.28 42.44 -10.60
CA ARG A 8 64.14 41.79 -9.28
C ARG A 8 62.73 41.95 -8.72
N ARG A 9 62.12 43.15 -8.80
CA ARG A 9 60.73 43.33 -8.34
C ARG A 9 59.73 42.51 -9.15
N GLN A 10 59.92 42.39 -10.48
CA GLN A 10 59.06 41.53 -11.31
C GLN A 10 59.22 40.03 -11.01
N SER A 11 60.42 39.54 -10.68
CA SER A 11 60.61 38.12 -10.33
C SER A 11 59.99 37.77 -8.97
N TRP A 12 60.01 38.69 -8.00
CA TRP A 12 59.36 38.52 -6.70
C TRP A 12 57.83 38.56 -6.81
N VAL A 13 57.27 39.48 -7.61
CA VAL A 13 55.82 39.51 -7.88
C VAL A 13 55.38 38.23 -8.60
N ARG A 14 56.11 37.79 -9.64
CA ARG A 14 55.80 36.54 -10.37
C ARG A 14 55.90 35.29 -9.49
N GLY A 15 56.92 35.20 -8.63
CA GLY A 15 57.06 34.10 -7.68
C GLY A 15 55.96 34.08 -6.62
N SER A 16 55.53 35.25 -6.13
CA SER A 16 54.44 35.38 -5.17
C SER A 16 53.08 34.98 -5.77
N THR A 17 52.80 35.36 -7.02
CA THR A 17 51.58 34.93 -7.72
C THR A 17 51.56 33.42 -7.98
N LEU A 18 52.71 32.81 -8.27
CA LEU A 18 52.80 31.36 -8.47
C LEU A 18 52.53 30.61 -7.16
N GLY A 19 53.10 31.09 -6.04
CA GLY A 19 52.87 30.51 -4.72
C GLY A 19 51.42 30.60 -4.27
N VAL A 20 50.76 31.76 -4.50
CA VAL A 20 49.34 31.95 -4.20
C VAL A 20 48.46 31.03 -5.06
N ALA A 21 48.77 30.86 -6.35
CA ALA A 21 48.02 29.97 -7.23
C ALA A 21 48.12 28.49 -6.80
N ILE A 22 49.30 28.03 -6.38
CA ILE A 22 49.51 26.66 -5.88
C ILE A 22 48.73 26.44 -4.58
N LEU A 23 48.77 27.40 -3.65
CA LEU A 23 48.01 27.35 -2.39
C LEU A 23 46.51 27.29 -2.65
N LEU A 24 45.98 28.15 -3.53
CA LEU A 24 44.57 28.13 -3.93
C LEU A 24 44.19 26.80 -4.59
N GLY A 25 45.05 26.25 -5.45
CA GLY A 25 44.84 24.95 -6.07
C GLY A 25 44.75 23.82 -5.05
N ALA A 26 45.66 23.79 -4.06
CA ALA A 26 45.65 22.78 -3.00
C ALA A 26 44.42 22.89 -2.08
N VAL A 27 44.01 24.12 -1.73
CA VAL A 27 42.78 24.36 -0.95
C VAL A 27 41.54 23.92 -1.72
N LEU A 28 41.47 24.24 -3.01
CA LEU A 28 40.37 23.81 -3.88
C LEU A 28 40.31 22.28 -3.95
N LEU A 29 41.45 21.60 -4.14
CA LEU A 29 41.54 20.15 -4.21
C LEU A 29 41.12 19.49 -2.88
N GLY A 30 41.56 20.05 -1.75
CA GLY A 30 41.12 19.61 -0.43
C GLY A 30 39.63 19.82 -0.19
N MET A 31 39.07 20.95 -0.65
CA MET A 31 37.65 21.27 -0.55
C MET A 31 36.80 20.35 -1.44
N VAL A 32 37.24 20.09 -2.68
CA VAL A 32 36.57 19.14 -3.59
C VAL A 32 36.62 17.73 -3.03
N ASN A 33 37.74 17.31 -2.46
CA ASN A 33 37.85 15.99 -1.82
C ASN A 33 36.97 15.89 -0.56
N TYR A 34 36.92 16.94 0.26
CA TYR A 34 36.06 17.01 1.45
C TYR A 34 34.58 17.02 1.08
N LEU A 35 34.18 17.83 0.09
CA LEU A 35 32.81 17.89 -0.41
C LEU A 35 32.41 16.59 -1.11
N GLY A 36 33.30 16.00 -1.90
CA GLY A 36 33.06 14.71 -2.56
C GLY A 36 32.93 13.54 -1.58
N GLY A 37 33.66 13.57 -0.46
CA GLY A 37 33.54 12.57 0.60
C GLY A 37 32.33 12.77 1.52
N LYS A 38 31.88 14.03 1.73
CA LYS A 38 30.76 14.36 2.63
C LYS A 38 29.40 14.40 1.94
N TYR A 39 29.38 14.77 0.66
CA TYR A 39 28.18 14.92 -0.17
C TYR A 39 28.32 14.07 -1.44
N TYR A 40 28.56 12.77 -1.27
CA TYR A 40 28.61 11.84 -2.38
C TYR A 40 27.22 11.73 -3.02
N THR A 41 26.97 12.51 -4.07
CA THR A 41 25.76 12.45 -4.88
C THR A 41 26.13 11.94 -6.26
N ARG A 42 25.72 10.71 -6.57
CA ARG A 42 25.93 10.10 -7.89
C ARG A 42 24.76 10.52 -8.79
N GLY A 43 24.95 11.57 -9.57
CA GLY A 43 23.97 11.95 -10.61
C GLY A 43 23.97 10.90 -11.73
N ASP A 44 22.87 10.19 -11.89
CA ASP A 44 22.65 9.28 -13.01
C ASP A 44 22.24 10.10 -14.25
N TRP A 45 23.09 10.12 -15.27
CA TRP A 45 22.83 10.77 -16.56
C TRP A 45 22.35 9.77 -17.62
N THR A 46 21.77 8.64 -17.19
CA THR A 46 21.06 7.72 -18.08
C THR A 46 19.57 8.05 -18.07
N SER A 47 18.95 8.09 -19.25
CA SER A 47 17.54 8.45 -19.46
C SER A 47 16.52 7.46 -18.88
N SER A 48 16.98 6.45 -18.13
CA SER A 48 16.17 5.32 -17.65
C SER A 48 16.22 5.10 -16.13
N GLY A 49 16.99 5.88 -15.35
CA GLY A 49 17.01 5.79 -13.88
C GLY A 49 17.34 4.41 -13.31
N LEU A 50 18.00 3.54 -14.09
CA LEU A 50 18.28 2.14 -13.71
C LEU A 50 19.24 2.02 -12.50
N TYR A 51 19.88 3.14 -12.10
CA TYR A 51 20.84 3.19 -11.01
C TYR A 51 20.32 3.88 -9.72
N THR A 52 19.03 4.25 -9.66
CA THR A 52 18.43 4.92 -8.50
C THR A 52 17.47 3.99 -7.78
N LEU A 53 17.43 4.05 -6.45
CA LEU A 53 16.41 3.35 -5.67
C LEU A 53 15.04 3.98 -5.92
N SER A 54 13.96 3.20 -5.81
CA SER A 54 12.62 3.78 -5.81
C SER A 54 12.42 4.65 -4.57
N GLU A 55 11.55 5.66 -4.69
CA GLU A 55 11.19 6.53 -3.55
C GLU A 55 10.67 5.71 -2.36
N LYS A 56 9.99 4.58 -2.62
CA LYS A 56 9.52 3.66 -1.59
C LYS A 56 10.68 3.06 -0.80
N SER A 57 11.68 2.53 -1.49
CA SER A 57 12.87 1.94 -0.87
C SER A 57 13.70 3.00 -0.13
N GLU A 58 13.88 4.19 -0.70
CA GLU A 58 14.60 5.28 -0.01
C GLU A 58 13.90 5.72 1.28
N ASN A 59 12.57 5.89 1.22
CA ASN A 59 11.78 6.24 2.40
C ASN A 59 11.85 5.15 3.48
N LEU A 60 11.77 3.87 3.09
CA LEU A 60 11.95 2.75 4.00
C LEU A 60 13.31 2.80 4.70
N LEU A 61 14.39 2.92 3.92
CA LEU A 61 15.76 2.93 4.42
C LEU A 61 16.05 4.13 5.33
N SER A 62 15.46 5.30 5.03
CA SER A 62 15.62 6.52 5.84
C SER A 62 14.96 6.43 7.22
N ARG A 63 13.99 5.53 7.40
CA ARG A 63 13.21 5.35 8.64
C ARG A 63 13.66 4.16 9.46
N LEU A 64 14.70 3.45 9.03
CA LEU A 64 15.24 2.30 9.76
C LEU A 64 15.73 2.74 11.14
N GLN A 65 15.21 2.06 12.17
CA GLN A 65 15.62 2.25 13.57
C GLN A 65 16.42 1.05 14.09
N GLN A 66 16.46 -0.05 13.34
CA GLN A 66 17.14 -1.28 13.68
C GLN A 66 18.11 -1.65 12.56
N PRO A 67 19.26 -2.24 12.89
CA PRO A 67 20.25 -2.65 11.92
C PRO A 67 19.77 -3.83 11.09
N ILE A 68 19.93 -3.74 9.77
CA ILE A 68 19.64 -4.78 8.80
C ILE A 68 20.95 -5.34 8.26
N GLU A 69 21.14 -6.66 8.39
CA GLU A 69 22.26 -7.38 7.81
C GLU A 69 21.80 -8.17 6.57
N PHE A 70 22.37 -7.88 5.41
CA PHE A 70 22.27 -8.70 4.22
C PHE A 70 23.45 -9.67 4.14
N ILE A 71 23.18 -10.95 4.01
CA ILE A 71 24.18 -12.00 3.85
C ILE A 71 23.99 -12.64 2.48
N VAL A 72 24.88 -12.31 1.56
CA VAL A 72 24.78 -12.74 0.16
C VAL A 72 25.46 -14.10 0.01
N PHE A 73 24.66 -15.13 -0.27
CA PHE A 73 25.09 -16.49 -0.53
C PHE A 73 24.79 -16.88 -1.98
N LEU A 74 25.18 -15.99 -2.89
CA LEU A 74 25.10 -16.18 -4.34
C LEU A 74 26.48 -16.57 -4.87
N SER A 75 26.52 -17.57 -5.76
CA SER A 75 27.77 -17.98 -6.40
C SER A 75 28.22 -16.91 -7.41
N PRO A 76 29.53 -16.62 -7.58
CA PRO A 76 30.00 -15.58 -8.51
C PRO A 76 29.66 -15.81 -10.00
N ASP A 77 29.36 -17.05 -10.38
CA ASP A 77 28.88 -17.46 -11.69
C ASP A 77 27.36 -17.29 -11.87
N ASN A 78 26.63 -17.04 -10.79
CA ASN A 78 25.20 -16.75 -10.86
C ASN A 78 24.98 -15.39 -11.54
N PRO A 79 24.13 -15.29 -12.59
CA PRO A 79 23.87 -14.05 -13.31
C PRO A 79 23.30 -12.93 -12.41
N LEU A 80 22.71 -13.27 -11.26
CA LEU A 80 22.13 -12.33 -10.30
C LEU A 80 23.14 -11.83 -9.27
N TYR A 81 24.37 -12.38 -9.22
CA TYR A 81 25.40 -11.98 -8.26
C TYR A 81 25.72 -10.48 -8.37
N ARG A 82 26.12 -10.01 -9.55
CA ARG A 82 26.46 -8.58 -9.75
C ARG A 82 25.29 -7.62 -9.55
N PRO A 83 24.09 -7.85 -10.15
CA PRO A 83 22.94 -7.01 -9.89
C PRO A 83 22.58 -6.90 -8.40
N THR A 84 22.71 -8.01 -7.66
CA THR A 84 22.48 -8.03 -6.21
C THR A 84 23.50 -7.19 -5.45
N GLN A 85 24.80 -7.33 -5.76
CA GLN A 85 25.84 -6.50 -5.15
C GLN A 85 25.61 -5.02 -5.40
N GLU A 86 25.40 -4.63 -6.67
CA GLU A 86 25.21 -3.23 -7.05
C GLU A 86 23.97 -2.61 -6.37
N LEU A 87 22.92 -3.40 -6.14
CA LEU A 87 21.73 -2.95 -5.42
C LEU A 87 22.00 -2.81 -3.92
N LEU A 88 22.62 -3.80 -3.30
CA LEU A 88 22.91 -3.78 -1.86
C LEU A 88 23.93 -2.71 -1.48
N GLU A 89 24.89 -2.40 -2.36
CA GLU A 89 25.78 -1.25 -2.22
C GLU A 89 24.99 0.07 -2.14
N ARG A 90 23.91 0.22 -2.93
CA ARG A 90 23.04 1.40 -2.87
C ARG A 90 22.25 1.44 -1.57
N TYR A 91 21.76 0.30 -1.09
CA TYR A 91 21.06 0.24 0.20
C TYR A 91 21.99 0.65 1.36
N ALA A 92 23.21 0.13 1.38
CA ALA A 92 24.24 0.49 2.36
C ALA A 92 24.68 1.96 2.26
N ALA A 93 24.65 2.54 1.05
CA ALA A 93 24.90 3.96 0.86
C ALA A 93 23.74 4.85 1.32
N ALA A 94 22.49 4.37 1.20
CA ALA A 94 21.29 5.11 1.56
C ALA A 94 20.99 5.10 3.06
N SER A 95 21.42 4.09 3.81
CA SER A 95 21.24 4.01 5.27
C SER A 95 22.42 3.38 5.98
N GLN A 96 22.85 4.00 7.09
CA GLN A 96 23.94 3.48 7.94
C GLN A 96 23.53 2.24 8.74
N GLU A 97 22.22 1.96 8.83
CA GLU A 97 21.69 0.77 9.50
C GLU A 97 21.79 -0.47 8.61
N VAL A 98 22.15 -0.33 7.32
CA VAL A 98 22.31 -1.47 6.42
C VAL A 98 23.76 -1.92 6.35
N THR A 99 24.00 -3.18 6.69
CA THR A 99 25.29 -3.85 6.55
C THR A 99 25.19 -4.98 5.52
N VAL A 100 26.17 -5.09 4.64
CA VAL A 100 26.22 -6.15 3.62
C VAL A 100 27.44 -7.03 3.89
N ARG A 101 27.22 -8.34 3.98
CA ARG A 101 28.24 -9.36 4.17
C ARG A 101 28.16 -10.36 3.02
N GLU A 102 29.22 -10.41 2.22
CA GLU A 102 29.33 -11.32 1.09
C GLU A 102 30.11 -12.54 1.48
N ILE A 103 29.58 -13.73 1.18
CA ILE A 103 30.20 -14.99 1.55
C ILE A 103 30.18 -15.90 0.35
N ASP A 104 31.36 -16.16 -0.19
CA ASP A 104 31.53 -17.05 -1.33
C ASP A 104 31.29 -18.49 -0.85
N PRO A 105 30.21 -19.16 -1.28
CA PRO A 105 29.84 -20.50 -0.83
C PRO A 105 30.90 -21.55 -1.18
N VAL A 106 31.72 -21.31 -2.21
CA VAL A 106 32.71 -22.25 -2.73
C VAL A 106 34.08 -22.01 -2.09
N ARG A 107 34.43 -20.75 -1.83
CA ARG A 107 35.77 -20.39 -1.33
C ARG A 107 35.84 -20.32 0.20
N ASP A 108 34.76 -19.91 0.86
CA ASP A 108 34.71 -19.73 2.31
C ASP A 108 33.83 -20.78 2.99
N LEU A 109 34.12 -22.07 2.73
CA LEU A 109 33.34 -23.22 3.23
C LEU A 109 33.09 -23.20 4.75
N VAL A 110 34.04 -22.70 5.55
CA VAL A 110 33.88 -22.62 7.01
C VAL A 110 32.89 -21.53 7.42
N GLN A 111 32.89 -20.39 6.73
CA GLN A 111 31.92 -19.31 7.00
C GLN A 111 30.54 -19.71 6.48
N ALA A 112 30.49 -20.28 5.28
CA ALA A 112 29.29 -20.87 4.71
C ALA A 112 28.63 -21.86 5.69
N GLN A 113 29.39 -22.80 6.25
CA GLN A 113 28.86 -23.77 7.21
C GLN A 113 28.36 -23.11 8.50
N LYS A 114 29.07 -22.13 9.05
CA LYS A 114 28.63 -21.42 10.26
C LYS A 114 27.31 -20.67 10.05
N LEU A 115 27.03 -20.21 8.83
CA LEU A 115 25.80 -19.49 8.51
C LEU A 115 24.65 -20.42 8.21
N VAL A 116 24.93 -21.55 7.55
CA VAL A 116 24.00 -22.67 7.46
C VAL A 116 23.53 -23.05 8.87
N ASP A 117 24.44 -23.13 9.84
CA ASP A 117 24.10 -23.45 11.22
C ASP A 117 23.38 -22.30 11.95
N GLN A 118 23.84 -21.05 11.80
CA GLN A 118 23.30 -19.87 12.51
C GLN A 118 21.93 -19.42 11.98
N TYR A 119 21.75 -19.43 10.66
CA TYR A 119 20.55 -18.96 9.97
C TYR A 119 19.71 -20.11 9.39
N GLN A 120 20.09 -21.37 9.65
CA GLN A 120 19.39 -22.59 9.20
C GLN A 120 19.07 -22.58 7.71
N VAL A 121 20.04 -22.12 6.91
CA VAL A 121 19.92 -22.05 5.45
C VAL A 121 20.56 -23.29 4.86
N ASP A 122 19.77 -24.18 4.29
CA ASP A 122 20.21 -25.44 3.66
C ASP A 122 20.39 -25.32 2.13
N ARG A 123 20.12 -24.13 1.57
CA ARG A 123 20.09 -23.87 0.12
C ARG A 123 21.24 -22.96 -0.34
N GLN A 124 21.81 -23.28 -1.50
CA GLN A 124 22.74 -22.42 -2.24
C GLN A 124 21.97 -21.40 -3.08
N ASN A 125 22.62 -20.30 -3.45
CA ASN A 125 22.03 -19.21 -4.24
C ASN A 125 20.87 -18.49 -3.53
N VAL A 126 21.12 -18.04 -2.31
CA VAL A 126 20.15 -17.26 -1.54
C VAL A 126 20.75 -15.97 -1.01
N VAL A 127 19.90 -15.04 -0.61
CA VAL A 127 20.27 -13.85 0.17
C VAL A 127 19.49 -13.92 1.48
N VAL A 128 20.20 -13.84 2.61
CA VAL A 128 19.56 -13.75 3.93
C VAL A 128 19.49 -12.30 4.34
N VAL A 129 18.32 -11.85 4.77
CA VAL A 129 18.09 -10.54 5.38
C VAL A 129 17.82 -10.78 6.85
N ALA A 130 18.56 -10.14 7.76
CA ALA A 130 18.43 -10.34 9.19
C ALA A 130 18.28 -9.01 9.93
N SER A 131 17.42 -9.01 10.96
CA SER A 131 17.24 -7.90 11.91
C SER A 131 17.08 -8.48 13.31
N GLY A 132 18.01 -8.18 14.22
CA GLY A 132 17.98 -8.75 15.58
C GLY A 132 17.98 -10.29 15.58
N ASN A 133 16.89 -10.90 16.04
CA ASN A 133 16.70 -12.35 16.08
C ASN A 133 15.90 -12.91 14.89
N ASP A 134 15.28 -12.03 14.11
CA ASP A 134 14.41 -12.38 13.00
C ASP A 134 15.19 -12.37 11.69
N ARG A 135 14.77 -13.20 10.75
CA ARG A 135 15.42 -13.32 9.44
C ARG A 135 14.46 -13.75 8.35
N ARG A 136 14.79 -13.34 7.13
CA ARG A 136 14.14 -13.77 5.90
C ARG A 136 15.18 -14.31 4.93
N VAL A 137 14.90 -15.47 4.33
CA VAL A 137 15.74 -16.08 3.30
C VAL A 137 15.07 -15.87 1.94
N ILE A 138 15.75 -15.22 1.01
CA ILE A 138 15.25 -14.93 -0.34
C ILE A 138 16.03 -15.80 -1.33
N ASP A 139 15.31 -16.57 -2.14
CA ASP A 139 15.93 -17.44 -3.14
C ASP A 139 16.34 -16.63 -4.38
N ALA A 140 17.40 -17.04 -5.07
CA ALA A 140 17.77 -16.45 -6.35
C ALA A 140 16.62 -16.50 -7.37
N SER A 141 15.73 -17.51 -7.31
CA SER A 141 14.54 -17.55 -8.16
C SER A 141 13.58 -16.38 -7.93
N ASP A 142 13.53 -15.84 -6.71
CA ASP A 142 12.63 -14.74 -6.33
C ASP A 142 13.19 -13.36 -6.72
N LEU A 143 14.49 -13.30 -7.00
CA LEU A 143 15.19 -12.08 -7.40
C LEU A 143 15.09 -11.79 -8.91
N ALA A 144 14.44 -12.64 -9.70
CA ALA A 144 14.43 -12.54 -11.15
C ALA A 144 13.12 -13.00 -11.80
N GLU A 145 12.70 -12.31 -12.86
CA GLU A 145 11.78 -12.85 -13.85
C GLU A 145 12.58 -13.53 -14.97
N TRP A 146 12.23 -14.77 -15.27
CA TRP A 146 12.85 -15.56 -16.32
C TRP A 146 11.91 -15.72 -17.52
N ASP A 147 12.45 -15.55 -18.73
CA ASP A 147 11.77 -15.88 -19.97
C ASP A 147 12.14 -17.30 -20.41
N PHE A 148 11.15 -18.18 -20.35
CA PHE A 148 11.25 -19.60 -20.72
C PHE A 148 10.76 -19.89 -22.15
N SER A 149 10.31 -18.89 -22.92
CA SER A 149 9.73 -19.09 -24.26
C SER A 149 10.69 -19.79 -25.23
N GLY A 150 12.00 -19.57 -25.05
CA GLY A 150 13.06 -20.18 -25.85
C GLY A 150 13.35 -21.66 -25.52
N MET A 151 12.88 -22.18 -24.39
CA MET A 151 13.20 -23.55 -23.94
C MET A 151 12.67 -24.62 -24.91
N GLN A 152 11.51 -24.38 -25.53
CA GLN A 152 10.94 -25.29 -26.55
C GLN A 152 11.81 -25.37 -27.81
N GLN A 153 12.68 -24.37 -28.03
CA GLN A 153 13.63 -24.31 -29.14
C GLN A 153 15.06 -24.72 -28.71
N GLY A 154 15.25 -25.21 -27.49
CA GLY A 154 16.55 -25.59 -26.94
C GLY A 154 17.44 -24.41 -26.54
N LEU A 155 16.88 -23.20 -26.44
CA LEU A 155 17.60 -22.02 -25.95
C LEU A 155 17.56 -21.99 -24.41
N PRO A 156 18.64 -21.52 -23.76
CA PRO A 156 18.65 -21.35 -22.31
C PRO A 156 17.63 -20.27 -21.88
N GLU A 157 17.18 -20.37 -20.63
CA GLU A 157 16.38 -19.33 -19.98
C GLU A 157 17.10 -17.98 -20.02
N LYS A 158 16.34 -16.91 -20.26
CA LYS A 158 16.88 -15.55 -20.31
C LYS A 158 16.32 -14.74 -19.16
N LEU A 159 17.18 -13.96 -18.51
CA LEU A 159 16.75 -12.99 -17.52
C LEU A 159 15.88 -11.93 -18.21
N LYS A 160 14.59 -11.89 -17.88
CA LYS A 160 13.61 -10.93 -18.37
C LYS A 160 13.63 -9.65 -17.53
N GLY A 161 13.81 -9.78 -16.22
CA GLY A 161 13.86 -8.64 -15.30
C GLY A 161 14.47 -9.00 -13.95
N PHE A 162 15.12 -8.04 -13.30
CA PHE A 162 15.65 -8.18 -11.94
C PHE A 162 14.65 -7.60 -10.94
N ARG A 163 14.33 -8.37 -9.89
CA ARG A 163 13.34 -8.06 -8.84
C ARG A 163 13.97 -7.88 -7.46
N GLY A 164 15.28 -7.70 -7.39
CA GLY A 164 15.99 -7.62 -6.11
C GLY A 164 15.49 -6.51 -5.20
N GLU A 165 15.17 -5.33 -5.74
CA GLU A 165 14.72 -4.19 -4.91
C GLU A 165 13.39 -4.50 -4.22
N GLN A 166 12.43 -5.06 -4.96
CA GLN A 166 11.15 -5.50 -4.42
C GLN A 166 11.35 -6.56 -3.32
N ALA A 167 12.19 -7.57 -3.57
CA ALA A 167 12.44 -8.65 -2.63
C ALA A 167 13.15 -8.16 -1.35
N PHE A 168 14.16 -7.31 -1.47
CA PHE A 168 14.94 -6.80 -0.34
C PHE A 168 14.16 -5.79 0.49
N SER A 169 13.48 -4.82 -0.14
CA SER A 169 12.62 -3.87 0.58
C SER A 169 11.44 -4.57 1.26
N GLY A 170 10.82 -5.56 0.60
CA GLY A 170 9.77 -6.38 1.20
C GLY A 170 10.24 -7.13 2.44
N ALA A 171 11.43 -7.75 2.39
CA ALA A 171 12.00 -8.43 3.55
C ALA A 171 12.37 -7.48 4.69
N ILE A 172 12.90 -6.29 4.39
CA ILE A 172 13.15 -5.25 5.41
C ILE A 172 11.84 -4.84 6.08
N LEU A 173 10.78 -4.57 5.32
CA LEU A 173 9.46 -4.22 5.86
C LEU A 173 8.94 -5.33 6.79
N GLU A 174 8.98 -6.59 6.34
CA GLU A 174 8.54 -7.75 7.12
C GLU A 174 9.32 -7.89 8.44
N LEU A 175 10.61 -7.54 8.46
CA LEU A 175 11.47 -7.63 9.64
C LEU A 175 11.42 -6.40 10.57
N THR A 176 10.93 -5.25 10.08
CA THR A 176 10.98 -3.98 10.82
C THR A 176 9.60 -3.46 11.21
N GLU A 177 8.55 -3.86 10.51
CA GLU A 177 7.18 -3.50 10.87
C GLU A 177 6.62 -4.50 11.89
N ALA A 178 6.14 -3.97 13.02
CA ALA A 178 5.53 -4.78 14.07
C ALA A 178 4.19 -5.40 13.65
N THR A 179 3.55 -4.87 12.60
CA THR A 179 2.23 -5.29 12.14
C THR A 179 2.18 -5.34 10.62
N LYS A 180 1.82 -6.50 10.09
CA LYS A 180 1.50 -6.72 8.68
C LYS A 180 0.08 -6.22 8.39
N PRO A 181 -0.14 -5.13 7.64
CA PRO A 181 -1.48 -4.61 7.41
C PRO A 181 -2.34 -5.63 6.65
N THR A 182 -3.57 -5.86 7.12
CA THR A 182 -4.49 -6.82 6.49
C THR A 182 -5.49 -6.11 5.58
N LEU A 183 -5.61 -6.58 4.35
CA LEU A 183 -6.58 -6.13 3.36
C LEU A 183 -7.72 -7.17 3.30
N ALA A 184 -8.93 -6.77 3.66
CA ALA A 184 -10.11 -7.63 3.60
C ALA A 184 -10.85 -7.40 2.27
N PHE A 185 -10.82 -8.40 1.39
CA PHE A 185 -11.52 -8.36 0.10
C PHE A 185 -12.93 -8.91 0.27
N THR A 186 -13.96 -8.18 -0.17
CA THR A 186 -15.34 -8.66 -0.10
C THR A 186 -15.56 -9.84 -1.05
N THR A 187 -16.47 -10.72 -0.65
CA THR A 187 -16.90 -11.89 -1.43
C THR A 187 -18.39 -12.15 -1.20
N GLY A 188 -19.03 -12.76 -2.19
CA GLY A 188 -20.45 -13.14 -2.13
C GLY A 188 -21.31 -12.41 -3.17
N HIS A 189 -20.77 -11.38 -3.83
CA HIS A 189 -21.48 -10.53 -4.78
C HIS A 189 -20.91 -10.61 -6.20
N GLY A 190 -20.05 -11.61 -6.48
CA GLY A 190 -19.46 -11.83 -7.80
C GLY A 190 -18.16 -11.05 -8.05
N GLU A 191 -17.53 -10.57 -6.98
CA GLU A 191 -16.25 -9.86 -7.02
C GLU A 191 -15.11 -10.72 -7.56
N ARG A 192 -14.04 -10.05 -7.98
CA ARG A 192 -12.80 -10.68 -8.45
C ARG A 192 -12.11 -11.41 -7.29
N GLY A 193 -11.81 -12.70 -7.48
CA GLY A 193 -11.22 -13.54 -6.43
C GLY A 193 -9.72 -13.31 -6.24
N ILE A 194 -9.27 -13.18 -4.98
CA ILE A 194 -7.85 -12.99 -4.63
C ILE A 194 -6.97 -14.22 -4.87
N ASP A 195 -7.57 -15.40 -5.00
CA ASP A 195 -6.88 -16.66 -5.34
C ASP A 195 -7.16 -17.10 -6.78
N ASP A 196 -7.95 -16.33 -7.53
CA ASP A 196 -8.24 -16.62 -8.93
C ASP A 196 -7.08 -16.17 -9.83
N SER A 197 -6.61 -17.09 -10.66
CA SER A 197 -5.51 -16.90 -11.63
C SER A 197 -6.00 -16.71 -13.06
N SER A 198 -7.32 -16.63 -13.25
CA SER A 198 -7.93 -16.21 -14.52
C SER A 198 -7.54 -14.77 -14.87
N PRO A 199 -7.72 -14.33 -16.13
CA PRO A 199 -7.46 -12.94 -16.53
C PRO A 199 -8.24 -11.90 -15.73
N GLU A 200 -9.37 -12.28 -15.14
CA GLU A 200 -10.22 -11.40 -14.32
C GLU A 200 -9.87 -11.48 -12.82
N GLY A 201 -9.05 -12.44 -12.43
CA GLY A 201 -8.68 -12.73 -11.04
C GLY A 201 -7.60 -11.81 -10.48
N LEU A 202 -7.43 -11.84 -9.16
CA LEU A 202 -6.52 -10.96 -8.42
C LEU A 202 -5.32 -11.71 -7.81
N SER A 203 -5.02 -12.95 -8.22
CA SER A 203 -3.89 -13.71 -7.66
C SER A 203 -2.54 -13.01 -7.83
N GLU A 204 -2.34 -12.32 -8.96
CA GLU A 204 -1.10 -11.56 -9.19
C GLU A 204 -1.02 -10.32 -8.30
N LEU A 205 -2.14 -9.63 -8.10
CA LEU A 205 -2.22 -8.52 -7.14
C LEU A 205 -1.91 -9.01 -5.72
N LYS A 206 -2.49 -10.15 -5.30
CA LYS A 206 -2.19 -10.79 -4.01
C LYS A 206 -0.70 -11.10 -3.86
N ARG A 207 -0.06 -11.60 -4.92
CA ARG A 207 1.37 -11.90 -4.92
C ARG A 207 2.21 -10.62 -4.77
N LEU A 208 1.87 -9.56 -5.50
CA LEU A 208 2.58 -8.27 -5.45
C LEU A 208 2.43 -7.59 -4.08
N LEU A 209 1.21 -7.52 -3.56
CA LEU A 209 0.92 -6.94 -2.24
C LEU A 209 1.52 -7.78 -1.11
N GLY A 210 1.51 -9.12 -1.24
CA GLY A 210 2.17 -10.01 -0.29
C GLY A 210 3.69 -9.79 -0.22
N ALA A 211 4.33 -9.56 -1.37
CA ALA A 211 5.75 -9.18 -1.42
C ALA A 211 6.02 -7.79 -0.82
N ASP A 212 5.01 -6.91 -0.83
CA ASP A 212 5.01 -5.59 -0.19
C ASP A 212 4.61 -5.63 1.30
N ASN A 213 4.64 -6.81 1.92
CA ASN A 213 4.30 -7.03 3.34
C ASN A 213 2.83 -6.72 3.70
N PHE A 214 1.88 -7.00 2.79
CA PHE A 214 0.45 -7.01 3.11
C PHE A 214 -0.07 -8.43 3.34
N SER A 215 -1.02 -8.59 4.27
CA SER A 215 -1.85 -9.79 4.40
C SER A 215 -3.16 -9.56 3.64
N LEU A 216 -3.65 -10.59 2.94
CA LEU A 216 -4.93 -10.52 2.24
C LEU A 216 -5.84 -11.63 2.76
N GLU A 217 -7.07 -11.28 3.08
CA GLU A 217 -8.10 -12.22 3.51
C GLU A 217 -9.42 -11.93 2.80
N SER A 218 -10.25 -12.97 2.64
CA SER A 218 -11.60 -12.82 2.12
C SER A 218 -12.56 -12.55 3.28
N TRP A 219 -13.46 -11.60 3.08
CA TRP A 219 -14.55 -11.28 3.99
C TRP A 219 -15.89 -11.42 3.25
N ALA A 220 -16.82 -12.18 3.82
CA ALA A 220 -18.14 -12.43 3.21
C ALA A 220 -19.22 -11.76 4.10
N PRO A 221 -19.62 -10.50 3.81
CA PRO A 221 -20.47 -9.71 4.71
C PRO A 221 -21.79 -10.40 5.08
N LEU A 222 -22.36 -11.16 4.15
CA LEU A 222 -23.58 -11.94 4.35
C LEU A 222 -23.47 -12.98 5.48
N THR A 223 -22.29 -13.57 5.67
CA THR A 223 -22.04 -14.60 6.70
C THR A 223 -21.27 -14.07 7.90
N GLN A 224 -20.55 -12.96 7.71
CA GLN A 224 -19.72 -12.29 8.71
C GLN A 224 -20.16 -10.82 8.79
N PRO A 225 -21.12 -10.49 9.68
CA PRO A 225 -21.81 -9.19 9.65
C PRO A 225 -20.93 -8.00 10.05
N ASP A 226 -19.73 -8.25 10.56
CA ASP A 226 -18.76 -7.21 10.93
C ASP A 226 -17.48 -7.38 10.11
N VAL A 227 -16.89 -6.26 9.70
CA VAL A 227 -15.54 -6.22 9.13
C VAL A 227 -14.55 -6.86 10.12
N PRO A 228 -13.64 -7.74 9.67
CA PRO A 228 -12.63 -8.35 10.54
C PRO A 228 -11.83 -7.28 11.30
N LYS A 229 -11.63 -7.49 12.60
CA LYS A 229 -10.94 -6.51 13.47
C LYS A 229 -9.50 -6.21 13.03
N ALA A 230 -8.86 -7.15 12.34
CA ALA A 230 -7.49 -6.98 11.82
C ALA A 230 -7.45 -6.16 10.52
N ALA A 231 -8.59 -5.93 9.85
CA ALA A 231 -8.64 -5.28 8.55
C ALA A 231 -8.22 -3.80 8.65
N SER A 232 -7.14 -3.47 7.95
CA SER A 232 -6.61 -2.13 7.78
C SER A 232 -7.18 -1.41 6.55
N LEU A 233 -7.75 -2.17 5.61
CA LEU A 233 -8.47 -1.69 4.43
C LEU A 233 -9.52 -2.75 4.06
N VAL A 234 -10.72 -2.32 3.67
CA VAL A 234 -11.70 -3.16 2.98
C VAL A 234 -11.67 -2.86 1.49
N VAL A 235 -11.64 -3.89 0.65
CA VAL A 235 -11.63 -3.74 -0.81
C VAL A 235 -12.86 -4.43 -1.39
N VAL A 236 -13.68 -3.67 -2.13
CA VAL A 236 -14.79 -4.18 -2.92
C VAL A 236 -14.37 -4.16 -4.38
N ALA A 237 -14.07 -5.34 -4.95
CA ALA A 237 -13.42 -5.47 -6.25
C ALA A 237 -14.38 -5.97 -7.34
N GLY A 238 -15.07 -5.06 -8.02
CA GLY A 238 -15.95 -5.36 -9.15
C GLY A 238 -17.16 -6.23 -8.77
N PRO A 239 -18.02 -5.79 -7.83
CA PRO A 239 -19.22 -6.54 -7.49
C PRO A 239 -20.18 -6.59 -8.69
N LYS A 240 -20.95 -7.68 -8.78
CA LYS A 240 -21.92 -7.97 -9.85
C LYS A 240 -23.35 -8.13 -9.32
N VAL A 241 -23.50 -8.12 -8.01
CA VAL A 241 -24.78 -8.29 -7.30
C VAL A 241 -24.90 -7.16 -6.27
N ALA A 242 -26.12 -6.69 -6.06
CA ALA A 242 -26.40 -5.60 -5.15
C ALA A 242 -26.06 -5.97 -3.69
N PHE A 243 -25.47 -5.02 -2.98
CA PHE A 243 -25.22 -5.12 -1.54
C PHE A 243 -26.51 -4.86 -0.76
N LEU A 244 -26.66 -5.57 0.35
CA LEU A 244 -27.78 -5.38 1.27
C LEU A 244 -27.52 -4.15 2.17
N PRO A 245 -28.58 -3.46 2.62
CA PRO A 245 -28.44 -2.33 3.54
C PRO A 245 -27.62 -2.66 4.80
N SER A 246 -27.80 -3.85 5.37
CA SER A 246 -27.05 -4.30 6.55
C SER A 246 -25.54 -4.48 6.30
N GLU A 247 -25.15 -4.79 5.06
CA GLU A 247 -23.74 -4.92 4.68
C GLU A 247 -23.09 -3.54 4.57
N LEU A 248 -23.82 -2.56 4.01
CA LEU A 248 -23.39 -1.16 3.94
C LEU A 248 -23.32 -0.51 5.32
N GLU A 249 -24.24 -0.84 6.23
CA GLU A 249 -24.17 -0.44 7.64
C GLU A 249 -22.93 -1.00 8.37
N ALA A 250 -22.42 -2.16 7.94
CA ALA A 250 -21.17 -2.70 8.47
C ALA A 250 -19.95 -1.88 8.00
N LEU A 251 -19.98 -1.40 6.75
CA LEU A 251 -18.97 -0.47 6.22
C LEU A 251 -19.03 0.89 6.90
N ASP A 252 -20.22 1.44 7.15
CA ASP A 252 -20.39 2.70 7.90
C ASP A 252 -19.74 2.60 9.28
N ARG A 253 -20.06 1.55 10.06
CA ARG A 253 -19.44 1.32 11.37
C ARG A 253 -17.92 1.15 11.29
N TYR A 254 -17.40 0.65 10.16
CA TYR A 254 -15.96 0.52 9.96
C TYR A 254 -15.31 1.88 9.67
N LEU A 255 -15.88 2.68 8.78
CA LEU A 255 -15.45 4.05 8.47
C LEU A 255 -15.52 4.96 9.70
N ASP A 256 -16.59 4.89 10.50
CA ASP A 256 -16.77 5.67 11.74
C ASP A 256 -15.64 5.48 12.77
N ARG A 257 -14.97 4.33 12.72
CA ARG A 257 -13.83 3.97 13.59
C ARG A 257 -12.47 4.27 12.96
N GLY A 258 -12.44 4.98 11.83
CA GLY A 258 -11.22 5.32 11.09
C GLY A 258 -10.75 4.21 10.14
N GLY A 259 -11.64 3.30 9.78
CA GLY A 259 -11.41 2.32 8.72
C GLY A 259 -11.25 2.98 7.35
N ARG A 260 -10.77 2.21 6.37
CA ARG A 260 -10.55 2.68 4.99
C ARG A 260 -11.21 1.72 4.01
N VAL A 261 -11.88 2.25 3.00
CA VAL A 261 -12.55 1.42 1.97
C VAL A 261 -12.04 1.81 0.59
N LEU A 262 -11.71 0.82 -0.22
CA LEU A 262 -11.43 0.96 -1.65
C LEU A 262 -12.54 0.27 -2.44
N LEU A 263 -13.17 1.02 -3.34
CA LEU A 263 -14.26 0.53 -4.19
C LEU A 263 -13.81 0.57 -5.66
N LEU A 264 -13.93 -0.58 -6.33
CA LEU A 264 -13.70 -0.72 -7.76
C LEU A 264 -15.04 -1.11 -8.38
N LEU A 265 -15.77 -0.12 -8.91
CA LEU A 265 -17.16 -0.28 -9.33
C LEU A 265 -17.29 -0.20 -10.84
N ASP A 266 -17.23 -1.36 -11.49
CA ASP A 266 -17.44 -1.49 -12.93
C ASP A 266 -18.90 -1.15 -13.29
N PRO A 267 -19.18 -0.54 -14.48
CA PRO A 267 -20.55 -0.41 -14.96
C PRO A 267 -21.17 -1.81 -15.15
N GLN A 268 -22.41 -1.96 -14.74
CA GLN A 268 -23.19 -3.17 -14.97
C GLN A 268 -23.90 -3.03 -16.31
N LEU A 269 -23.83 -4.01 -17.19
CA LEU A 269 -24.56 -3.96 -18.47
C LEU A 269 -25.66 -5.01 -18.45
N ALA A 270 -26.86 -4.59 -18.08
CA ALA A 270 -28.04 -5.44 -18.01
C ALA A 270 -29.17 -4.82 -18.83
N GLU A 271 -29.57 -5.50 -19.90
CA GLU A 271 -30.72 -5.11 -20.74
C GLU A 271 -30.68 -3.65 -21.26
N GLY A 272 -29.48 -3.13 -21.53
CA GLY A 272 -29.31 -1.75 -22.01
C GLY A 272 -29.42 -0.69 -20.90
N ALA A 273 -29.18 -1.07 -19.65
CA ALA A 273 -29.11 -0.19 -18.49
C ALA A 273 -27.91 -0.56 -17.59
N ASN A 274 -27.57 0.33 -16.65
CA ASN A 274 -26.54 0.12 -15.63
C ASN A 274 -27.11 0.16 -14.21
N PRO A 275 -27.74 -0.95 -13.77
CA PRO A 275 -28.44 -0.99 -12.50
C PRO A 275 -27.52 -0.71 -11.30
N ASP A 276 -28.03 0.06 -10.34
CA ASP A 276 -27.34 0.29 -9.08
C ASP A 276 -27.22 -1.00 -8.28
N LEU A 277 -26.04 -1.21 -7.69
CA LEU A 277 -25.72 -2.33 -6.82
C LEU A 277 -26.01 -2.00 -5.35
N GLY A 278 -26.94 -1.08 -5.10
CA GLY A 278 -27.34 -0.60 -3.79
C GLY A 278 -26.36 0.39 -3.17
N MET A 279 -25.37 0.88 -3.91
CA MET A 279 -24.29 1.72 -3.37
C MET A 279 -24.46 3.20 -3.69
N ALA A 280 -25.28 3.58 -4.67
CA ALA A 280 -25.41 4.98 -5.10
C ALA A 280 -25.79 5.92 -3.93
N SER A 281 -26.91 5.65 -3.25
CA SER A 281 -27.34 6.47 -2.10
C SER A 281 -26.46 6.33 -0.87
N TRP A 282 -25.66 5.27 -0.77
CA TRP A 282 -24.67 5.13 0.29
C TRP A 282 -23.46 6.02 0.02
N LEU A 283 -22.97 6.05 -1.23
CA LEU A 283 -21.87 6.91 -1.68
C LEU A 283 -22.19 8.40 -1.60
N GLU A 284 -23.45 8.79 -1.84
CA GLU A 284 -23.90 10.17 -1.68
C GLU A 284 -23.68 10.69 -0.24
N LYS A 285 -23.81 9.82 0.77
CA LYS A 285 -23.51 10.15 2.18
C LYS A 285 -22.02 10.33 2.47
N HIS A 286 -21.18 9.99 1.51
CA HIS A 286 -19.72 10.12 1.56
C HIS A 286 -19.23 11.08 0.46
N SER A 287 -20.07 12.04 0.06
CA SER A 287 -19.75 13.07 -0.93
C SER A 287 -19.34 12.53 -2.32
N ILE A 288 -19.84 11.36 -2.71
CA ILE A 288 -19.54 10.71 -4.00
C ILE A 288 -20.84 10.45 -4.77
N ARG A 289 -20.89 10.88 -6.03
CA ARG A 289 -21.94 10.52 -6.97
C ARG A 289 -21.44 9.51 -7.98
N LEU A 290 -22.17 8.41 -8.10
CA LEU A 290 -21.92 7.34 -9.05
C LEU A 290 -22.74 7.56 -10.33
N GLY A 291 -22.08 7.64 -11.49
CA GLY A 291 -22.74 7.89 -12.77
C GLY A 291 -23.35 6.64 -13.39
N ASP A 292 -24.54 6.77 -13.97
CA ASP A 292 -25.24 5.71 -14.73
C ASP A 292 -24.83 5.77 -16.21
N ASP A 293 -23.52 5.63 -16.47
CA ASP A 293 -22.93 5.82 -17.79
C ASP A 293 -21.78 4.84 -18.07
N ILE A 294 -21.39 4.75 -19.35
CA ILE A 294 -20.07 4.23 -19.76
C ILE A 294 -19.24 5.41 -20.24
N VAL A 295 -18.08 5.60 -19.65
CA VAL A 295 -17.16 6.66 -20.05
C VAL A 295 -16.36 6.23 -21.27
N VAL A 296 -16.30 7.12 -22.27
CA VAL A 296 -15.46 7.00 -23.45
C VAL A 296 -14.60 8.24 -23.63
N ASP A 297 -13.47 8.10 -24.33
CA ASP A 297 -12.59 9.22 -24.65
C ASP A 297 -12.08 9.11 -26.11
N PRO A 298 -12.78 9.74 -27.08
CA PRO A 298 -12.42 9.64 -28.48
C PRO A 298 -10.99 10.13 -28.82
N ASP A 299 -10.52 11.19 -28.13
CA ASP A 299 -9.18 11.74 -28.35
C ASP A 299 -8.07 10.82 -27.82
N ARG A 300 -8.40 9.90 -26.91
CA ARG A 300 -7.45 9.01 -26.23
C ARG A 300 -7.74 7.53 -26.42
N ALA A 301 -8.63 7.21 -27.37
CA ALA A 301 -9.01 5.84 -27.69
C ALA A 301 -7.79 5.04 -28.18
N ILE A 302 -7.72 3.78 -27.76
CA ILE A 302 -6.67 2.88 -28.21
C ILE A 302 -7.02 2.33 -29.60
N LEU A 303 -6.08 2.45 -30.53
CA LEU A 303 -6.25 1.95 -31.90
C LEU A 303 -6.53 0.44 -31.88
N PHE A 304 -7.52 0.00 -32.65
CA PHE A 304 -8.02 -1.38 -32.70
C PHE A 304 -8.73 -1.88 -31.44
N SER A 305 -9.05 -0.98 -30.50
CA SER A 305 -9.97 -1.22 -29.37
C SER A 305 -11.26 -0.42 -29.55
N GLY A 306 -12.27 -0.68 -28.71
CA GLY A 306 -13.48 0.14 -28.64
C GLY A 306 -13.23 1.50 -27.94
N LEU A 307 -14.17 2.44 -28.07
CA LEU A 307 -14.04 3.79 -27.49
C LEU A 307 -14.08 3.79 -25.95
N GLU A 308 -14.61 2.73 -25.36
CA GLU A 308 -14.57 2.42 -23.93
C GLU A 308 -13.19 2.00 -23.42
N THR A 309 -12.21 1.85 -24.33
CA THR A 309 -10.81 1.56 -24.00
C THR A 309 -9.92 2.75 -24.39
N PHE A 310 -9.40 3.46 -23.40
CA PHE A 310 -8.67 4.70 -23.60
C PHE A 310 -7.54 4.89 -22.58
N SER A 311 -6.59 5.74 -22.94
CA SER A 311 -5.45 6.09 -22.09
C SER A 311 -5.72 7.36 -21.30
N VAL A 312 -5.30 7.42 -20.03
CA VAL A 312 -5.48 8.60 -19.17
C VAL A 312 -4.15 9.01 -18.55
N ASP A 313 -3.77 10.26 -18.75
CA ASP A 313 -2.63 10.93 -18.11
C ASP A 313 -3.03 12.21 -17.34
N SER A 314 -4.32 12.53 -17.31
CA SER A 314 -4.87 13.72 -16.65
C SER A 314 -5.13 13.43 -15.17
N TYR A 315 -4.07 13.54 -14.36
CA TYR A 315 -4.13 13.31 -12.92
C TYR A 315 -4.54 14.56 -12.13
N GLY A 316 -5.38 14.36 -11.12
CA GLY A 316 -5.61 15.31 -10.05
C GLY A 316 -4.39 15.46 -9.14
N THR A 317 -4.41 16.47 -8.27
CA THR A 317 -3.36 16.67 -7.25
C THR A 317 -3.74 15.90 -6.00
N HIS A 318 -3.08 14.76 -5.77
CA HIS A 318 -3.31 13.90 -4.61
C HIS A 318 -2.10 12.98 -4.40
N PRO A 319 -1.72 12.61 -3.16
CA PRO A 319 -0.58 11.71 -2.91
C PRO A 319 -0.66 10.38 -3.67
N VAL A 320 -1.86 9.85 -3.89
CA VAL A 320 -2.09 8.61 -4.66
C VAL A 320 -1.67 8.73 -6.13
N THR A 321 -1.83 9.91 -6.74
CA THR A 321 -1.58 10.14 -8.17
C THR A 321 -0.26 10.85 -8.45
N ASP A 322 0.45 11.32 -7.41
CA ASP A 322 1.63 12.15 -7.56
C ASP A 322 2.78 11.46 -8.32
N SER A 323 3.03 10.18 -8.06
CA SER A 323 4.08 9.42 -8.77
C SER A 323 3.78 9.28 -10.26
N PHE A 324 2.53 8.94 -10.61
CA PHE A 324 2.08 8.86 -12.00
C PHE A 324 2.14 10.21 -12.71
N ARG A 325 1.68 11.27 -12.03
CA ARG A 325 1.69 12.65 -12.53
C ARG A 325 3.11 13.16 -12.81
N GLN A 326 4.05 12.88 -11.90
CA GLN A 326 5.45 13.29 -12.05
C GLN A 326 6.17 12.50 -13.13
N ALA A 327 5.91 11.18 -13.22
CA ALA A 327 6.51 10.31 -14.22
C ALA A 327 5.88 10.49 -15.62
N GLY A 328 4.71 11.13 -15.72
CA GLY A 328 3.97 11.26 -16.97
C GLY A 328 3.55 9.91 -17.55
N VAL A 329 3.34 8.90 -16.70
CA VAL A 329 3.01 7.53 -17.11
C VAL A 329 1.50 7.44 -17.29
N PRO A 330 0.98 7.24 -18.51
CA PRO A 330 -0.45 7.09 -18.70
C PRO A 330 -0.95 5.73 -18.20
N VAL A 331 -2.20 5.68 -17.74
CA VAL A 331 -2.89 4.46 -17.32
C VAL A 331 -3.96 4.08 -18.35
N LEU A 332 -4.00 2.81 -18.73
CA LEU A 332 -5.04 2.27 -19.59
C LEU A 332 -6.30 1.99 -18.78
N TRP A 333 -7.43 2.51 -19.24
CA TRP A 333 -8.76 2.21 -18.72
C TRP A 333 -9.54 1.44 -19.77
N SER A 334 -10.34 0.49 -19.32
CA SER A 334 -11.25 -0.29 -20.14
C SER A 334 -12.55 -0.43 -19.37
N LEU A 335 -13.66 -0.03 -19.99
CA LEU A 335 -15.01 -0.13 -19.44
C LEU A 335 -15.13 0.55 -18.05
N ALA A 336 -15.14 1.87 -18.05
CA ALA A 336 -15.28 2.68 -16.84
C ALA A 336 -16.66 3.35 -16.77
N ARG A 337 -17.09 3.69 -15.55
CA ARG A 337 -18.23 4.59 -15.30
C ARG A 337 -17.74 5.87 -14.63
N SER A 338 -18.51 6.94 -14.71
CA SER A 338 -18.15 8.19 -14.05
C SER A 338 -18.34 8.10 -12.53
N VAL A 339 -17.40 8.71 -11.80
CA VAL A 339 -17.46 8.87 -10.34
C VAL A 339 -17.08 10.31 -10.06
N THR A 340 -18.02 11.09 -9.54
CA THR A 340 -17.85 12.54 -9.35
C THR A 340 -17.97 12.91 -7.88
N PRO A 341 -17.14 13.85 -7.38
CA PRO A 341 -17.32 14.38 -6.04
C PRO A 341 -18.57 15.24 -5.98
N GLU A 342 -19.36 15.11 -4.92
CA GLU A 342 -20.42 16.06 -4.61
C GLU A 342 -19.83 17.40 -4.16
N THR A 343 -20.46 18.50 -4.53
CA THR A 343 -19.97 19.86 -4.22
C THR A 343 -21.09 20.77 -3.73
N GLY A 344 -20.73 21.83 -3.00
CA GLY A 344 -21.69 22.81 -2.48
C GLY A 344 -22.64 22.18 -1.46
N ASP A 345 -23.94 22.43 -1.62
CA ASP A 345 -24.98 21.96 -0.69
C ASP A 345 -25.15 20.43 -0.66
N GLN A 346 -24.61 19.72 -1.66
CA GLN A 346 -24.66 18.25 -1.74
C GLN A 346 -23.44 17.59 -1.10
N ALA A 347 -22.37 18.34 -0.82
CA ALA A 347 -21.20 17.82 -0.14
C ALA A 347 -21.49 17.65 1.36
N VAL A 348 -21.00 16.56 1.95
CA VAL A 348 -21.13 16.31 3.38
C VAL A 348 -20.14 17.19 4.14
N ALA A 349 -20.63 17.84 5.19
CA ALA A 349 -19.82 18.79 5.94
C ALA A 349 -18.64 18.09 6.63
N GLY A 350 -17.42 18.52 6.28
CA GLY A 350 -16.17 17.98 6.83
C GLY A 350 -15.44 17.04 5.89
N ASP A 351 -16.08 16.59 4.81
CA ASP A 351 -15.44 15.78 3.78
C ASP A 351 -14.59 16.63 2.85
N GLU A 352 -13.41 16.13 2.52
CA GLU A 352 -12.54 16.62 1.45
C GLU A 352 -12.56 15.62 0.29
N ALA A 353 -13.33 15.93 -0.76
CA ALA A 353 -13.46 15.10 -1.94
C ALA A 353 -12.57 15.60 -3.09
N THR A 354 -11.64 14.76 -3.56
CA THR A 354 -10.67 15.07 -4.60
C THR A 354 -10.82 14.13 -5.79
N THR A 355 -11.05 14.69 -6.98
CA THR A 355 -10.95 13.91 -8.23
C THR A 355 -9.50 13.50 -8.50
N LEU A 356 -9.27 12.21 -8.71
CA LEU A 356 -7.95 11.62 -8.94
C LEU A 356 -7.59 11.54 -10.42
N LEU A 357 -8.55 11.20 -11.30
CA LEU A 357 -8.33 11.04 -12.74
C LEU A 357 -9.49 11.63 -13.54
N ARG A 358 -9.19 12.20 -14.70
CA ARG A 358 -10.20 12.70 -15.65
C ARG A 358 -9.91 12.28 -17.08
N THR A 359 -10.94 12.22 -17.92
CA THR A 359 -10.77 12.11 -19.38
C THR A 359 -10.21 13.41 -19.98
N SER A 360 -10.01 13.41 -21.31
CA SER A 360 -9.83 14.63 -22.10
C SER A 360 -11.10 15.50 -22.09
N SER A 361 -11.04 16.70 -22.67
CA SER A 361 -12.23 17.54 -22.87
C SER A 361 -13.25 16.94 -23.84
N SER A 362 -12.85 16.01 -24.70
CA SER A 362 -13.76 15.34 -25.63
C SER A 362 -14.37 14.06 -25.06
N GLY A 363 -13.88 13.57 -23.92
CA GLY A 363 -14.46 12.39 -23.29
C GLY A 363 -15.86 12.69 -22.75
N PHE A 364 -16.72 11.70 -22.70
CA PHE A 364 -18.08 11.84 -22.20
C PHE A 364 -18.56 10.52 -21.59
N GLY A 365 -19.55 10.60 -20.70
CA GLY A 365 -20.26 9.44 -20.17
C GLY A 365 -21.50 9.18 -21.01
N GLU A 366 -21.47 8.13 -21.82
CA GLU A 366 -22.59 7.66 -22.64
C GLU A 366 -23.68 7.07 -21.74
N THR A 367 -24.87 7.65 -21.80
CA THR A 367 -26.02 7.27 -20.97
C THR A 367 -27.04 6.42 -21.73
N ASN A 368 -27.01 6.44 -23.07
CA ASN A 368 -27.90 5.62 -23.90
C ASN A 368 -27.34 4.20 -24.08
N LEU A 369 -27.29 3.46 -22.97
CA LEU A 369 -26.67 2.13 -22.92
C LEU A 369 -27.37 1.09 -23.79
N ALA A 370 -28.63 1.33 -24.17
CA ALA A 370 -29.37 0.48 -25.11
C ALA A 370 -28.91 0.61 -26.57
N ALA A 371 -28.23 1.70 -26.93
CA ALA A 371 -27.71 1.95 -28.27
C ALA A 371 -26.29 1.40 -28.50
N LEU A 372 -25.62 0.94 -27.44
CA LEU A 372 -24.26 0.42 -27.51
C LEU A 372 -24.12 -0.75 -28.50
N PRO A 373 -22.97 -0.86 -29.21
CA PRO A 373 -21.73 -0.08 -29.06
C PRO A 373 -21.70 1.20 -29.93
N ASP A 374 -22.85 1.71 -30.40
CA ASP A 374 -22.90 2.97 -31.13
C ASP A 374 -22.79 4.14 -30.14
N PHE A 375 -21.55 4.61 -29.93
CA PHE A 375 -21.28 5.75 -29.07
C PHE A 375 -21.52 7.06 -29.81
N GLY A 376 -22.28 7.96 -29.22
CA GLY A 376 -22.58 9.25 -29.84
C GLY A 376 -23.03 10.28 -28.82
N GLN A 377 -22.17 11.26 -28.55
CA GLN A 377 -22.45 12.27 -27.54
C GLN A 377 -23.73 13.06 -27.85
N ASP A 378 -24.66 13.06 -26.91
CA ASP A 378 -25.87 13.89 -26.94
C ASP A 378 -26.01 14.79 -25.70
N ASP A 379 -27.13 15.52 -25.59
CA ASP A 379 -27.37 16.49 -24.52
C ASP A 379 -27.67 15.84 -23.15
N ALA A 380 -27.98 14.54 -23.11
CA ALA A 380 -28.24 13.78 -21.89
C ALA A 380 -26.96 13.19 -21.27
N ASP A 381 -25.90 13.07 -22.07
CA ASP A 381 -24.63 12.49 -21.64
C ASP A 381 -23.86 13.37 -20.65
N THR A 382 -23.02 12.72 -19.85
CA THR A 382 -22.10 13.41 -18.93
C THR A 382 -20.98 14.08 -19.75
N PRO A 383 -20.90 15.42 -19.84
CA PRO A 383 -19.90 16.08 -20.67
C PRO A 383 -18.51 16.03 -20.04
N GLY A 384 -17.49 16.02 -20.90
CA GLY A 384 -16.10 16.04 -20.49
C GLY A 384 -15.60 17.38 -19.94
N PRO A 385 -14.46 17.38 -19.20
CA PRO A 385 -13.71 16.21 -18.75
C PRO A 385 -14.44 15.41 -17.66
N VAL A 386 -14.62 14.12 -17.88
CA VAL A 386 -15.36 13.22 -16.99
C VAL A 386 -14.43 12.72 -15.88
N SER A 387 -14.92 12.74 -14.64
CA SER A 387 -14.19 12.19 -13.48
C SER A 387 -14.32 10.67 -13.42
N LEU A 388 -13.19 9.98 -13.28
CA LEU A 388 -13.12 8.51 -13.29
C LEU A 388 -12.87 7.91 -11.90
N ALA A 389 -12.29 8.69 -10.99
CA ALA A 389 -11.92 8.25 -9.66
C ALA A 389 -11.93 9.42 -8.69
N VAL A 390 -12.35 9.17 -7.45
CA VAL A 390 -12.44 10.16 -6.38
C VAL A 390 -11.84 9.56 -5.11
N ALA A 391 -11.09 10.36 -4.37
CA ALA A 391 -10.73 10.10 -2.98
C ALA A 391 -11.54 11.04 -2.08
N VAL A 392 -12.10 10.52 -0.99
CA VAL A 392 -12.76 11.33 0.03
C VAL A 392 -12.10 11.08 1.37
N GLU A 393 -11.73 12.16 2.04
CA GLU A 393 -11.19 12.14 3.40
C GLU A 393 -12.16 12.89 4.33
N GLY A 394 -12.66 12.21 5.36
CA GLY A 394 -13.61 12.76 6.31
C GLY A 394 -13.14 12.63 7.77
N PRO A 395 -13.76 13.37 8.70
CA PRO A 395 -13.42 13.30 10.12
C PRO A 395 -13.81 11.95 10.73
N VAL A 396 -12.92 11.35 11.52
CA VAL A 396 -13.22 10.12 12.27
C VAL A 396 -14.13 10.44 13.46
N ALA A 397 -15.33 9.85 13.51
CA ALA A 397 -16.36 10.13 14.52
C ALA A 397 -15.88 9.94 15.98
N GLN A 398 -15.00 8.97 16.25
CA GLN A 398 -14.42 8.78 17.60
C GLN A 398 -13.38 9.85 18.00
N ALA A 399 -12.69 10.47 17.03
CA ALA A 399 -11.80 11.60 17.31
C ALA A 399 -12.60 12.87 17.63
N ALA A 400 -13.77 13.04 17.01
CA ALA A 400 -14.68 14.15 17.28
C ALA A 400 -15.26 14.11 18.71
N GLN A 401 -15.63 12.92 19.21
CA GLN A 401 -16.15 12.76 20.58
C GLN A 401 -15.09 12.99 21.67
N ALA A 402 -13.83 12.62 21.42
CA ALA A 402 -12.72 12.90 22.33
C ALA A 402 -12.37 14.41 22.38
N ALA A 403 -12.55 15.13 21.26
CA ALA A 403 -12.34 16.58 21.19
C ALA A 403 -13.45 17.37 21.90
N THR A 404 -14.69 16.86 21.94
CA THR A 404 -15.82 17.50 22.64
C THR A 404 -15.94 17.12 24.12
N GLY A 405 -15.26 16.07 24.58
CA GLY A 405 -15.32 15.56 25.96
C GLY A 405 -14.35 16.20 26.95
N SER A 406 -13.54 17.19 26.54
CA SER A 406 -12.69 17.95 27.46
C SER A 406 -13.52 19.02 28.17
N GLU A 407 -14.36 18.59 29.12
CA GLU A 407 -14.98 19.48 30.09
C GLU A 407 -13.89 20.22 30.89
N LYS A 408 -13.98 21.54 30.82
CA LYS A 408 -13.15 22.52 31.53
C LYS A 408 -13.23 22.24 33.05
N PRO A 409 -12.11 22.17 33.79
CA PRO A 409 -12.18 22.04 35.25
C PRO A 409 -12.84 23.30 35.82
N GLU A 410 -14.02 23.16 36.42
CA GLU A 410 -14.60 24.20 37.23
C GLU A 410 -13.66 24.51 38.40
N THR A 411 -13.37 25.79 38.56
CA THR A 411 -12.58 26.32 39.66
C THR A 411 -13.48 26.38 40.90
N PRO A 412 -13.09 25.87 42.08
CA PRO A 412 -13.93 25.99 43.26
C PRO A 412 -13.96 27.46 43.69
N ALA A 413 -15.15 28.06 43.69
CA ALA A 413 -15.38 29.34 44.35
C ALA A 413 -15.45 29.10 45.86
N ASP A 414 -14.50 29.71 46.57
CA ASP A 414 -14.49 29.89 48.01
C ASP A 414 -15.47 31.03 48.34
N ASP A 415 -16.52 30.74 49.10
CA ASP A 415 -17.21 31.72 49.93
C ASP A 415 -18.01 30.99 51.01
N ALA A 416 -17.44 30.99 52.22
CA ALA A 416 -18.13 30.68 53.45
C ALA A 416 -18.92 31.91 53.93
N GLN A 417 -20.23 31.76 54.18
CA GLN A 417 -20.88 32.37 55.34
C GLN A 417 -22.24 31.74 55.70
N ALA A 418 -22.42 31.68 57.02
CA ALA A 418 -23.48 31.06 57.81
C ALA A 418 -24.92 31.51 57.50
N ASP A 419 -25.93 30.67 57.77
CA ASP A 419 -26.66 30.74 59.05
C ASP A 419 -27.73 29.64 59.21
N LEU A 420 -28.14 29.51 60.47
CA LEU A 420 -28.86 28.45 61.16
C LEU A 420 -30.35 28.27 60.79
N ALA A 421 -30.84 27.02 60.88
CA ALA A 421 -31.96 26.57 61.75
C ALA A 421 -32.79 25.43 61.12
N GLY A 422 -33.19 24.45 61.96
CA GLY A 422 -34.38 23.64 61.70
C GLY A 422 -34.23 22.15 62.00
N SER A 423 -34.68 21.76 63.19
CA SER A 423 -34.74 20.43 63.76
C SER A 423 -35.82 19.52 63.16
N ASP A 424 -35.62 18.20 63.31
CA ASP A 424 -36.56 17.21 63.88
C ASP A 424 -36.68 15.89 63.10
N GLY A 425 -36.67 14.79 63.85
CA GLY A 425 -37.28 13.52 63.44
C GLY A 425 -36.43 12.27 63.67
N ALA A 426 -36.74 11.53 64.72
CA ALA A 426 -35.98 10.41 65.27
C ALA A 426 -36.45 9.01 64.79
N SER A 427 -35.73 7.98 65.29
CA SER A 427 -36.20 6.62 65.68
C SER A 427 -36.21 5.53 64.58
N LEU A 428 -35.30 4.53 64.60
CA LEU A 428 -35.34 3.21 65.32
C LEU A 428 -36.44 2.27 64.72
N ASP A 429 -36.31 0.96 64.45
CA ASP A 429 -35.46 -0.14 64.90
C ASP A 429 -35.77 -1.43 64.08
N ALA A 430 -34.83 -2.38 64.10
CA ALA A 430 -34.89 -3.87 64.02
C ALA A 430 -35.71 -4.66 62.96
N GLY A 431 -35.06 -5.71 62.43
CA GLY A 431 -35.72 -7.01 62.21
C GLY A 431 -35.23 -7.88 61.03
N ASN A 432 -34.09 -8.56 61.18
CA ASN A 432 -33.82 -9.88 60.56
C ASN A 432 -34.49 -10.95 61.49
N PRO A 433 -34.79 -12.24 61.14
CA PRO A 433 -33.99 -13.07 60.24
C PRO A 433 -34.66 -14.23 59.44
N ASP A 434 -33.80 -14.84 58.62
CA ASP A 434 -33.62 -16.29 58.42
C ASP A 434 -34.57 -17.15 57.56
N ALA A 435 -33.97 -17.80 56.54
CA ALA A 435 -33.68 -19.24 56.51
C ALA A 435 -34.06 -20.02 55.23
N ALA A 436 -33.12 -20.89 54.86
CA ALA A 436 -33.29 -22.26 54.35
C ALA A 436 -33.43 -22.53 52.83
N LYS A 437 -32.26 -22.87 52.24
CA LYS A 437 -31.92 -24.01 51.35
C LYS A 437 -32.55 -25.37 51.82
N PRO A 438 -32.38 -26.55 51.15
CA PRO A 438 -31.75 -26.90 49.85
C PRO A 438 -32.42 -28.05 49.01
N ALA A 439 -31.76 -28.41 47.89
CA ALA A 439 -31.46 -29.74 47.33
C ALA A 439 -32.54 -30.72 46.79
N GLY A 440 -32.19 -31.42 45.70
CA GLY A 440 -32.80 -32.69 45.30
C GLY A 440 -32.42 -33.16 43.90
N ASP A 441 -31.45 -34.07 43.83
CA ASP A 441 -30.93 -34.79 42.65
C ASP A 441 -31.81 -35.99 42.20
N ALA A 442 -31.53 -36.43 40.97
CA ALA A 442 -31.44 -37.82 40.46
C ALA A 442 -32.61 -38.52 39.72
N ALA A 443 -32.17 -39.16 38.61
CA ALA A 443 -32.65 -40.37 37.90
C ALA A 443 -33.94 -40.24 37.07
N ASP A 444 -34.10 -40.88 35.89
CA ASP A 444 -33.69 -42.25 35.54
C ASP A 444 -33.69 -42.52 34.01
N ALA A 445 -33.17 -43.71 33.68
CA ALA A 445 -32.72 -44.28 32.40
C ALA A 445 -33.72 -44.46 31.21
N ALA A 446 -33.18 -44.68 29.98
CA ALA A 446 -33.07 -46.03 29.36
C ALA A 446 -32.92 -46.06 27.81
N ASN A 447 -32.13 -47.06 27.36
CA ASN A 447 -32.04 -47.78 26.07
C ASN A 447 -31.37 -47.10 24.85
N MET A 448 -30.26 -47.64 24.30
CA MET A 448 -30.11 -48.88 23.46
C MET A 448 -30.88 -48.72 22.14
N ASP A 449 -30.34 -48.90 20.94
CA ASP A 449 -29.47 -49.99 20.46
C ASP A 449 -28.93 -49.71 19.04
N ASP A 450 -27.90 -50.46 18.65
CA ASP A 450 -27.40 -50.79 17.29
C ASP A 450 -26.87 -49.66 16.36
N GLY A 451 -25.70 -49.75 15.72
CA GLY A 451 -24.82 -50.90 15.44
C GLY A 451 -24.68 -51.13 13.92
N GLU A 452 -23.47 -50.87 13.40
CA GLU A 452 -22.87 -51.47 12.17
C GLU A 452 -23.57 -51.24 10.80
N ALA A 453 -22.93 -51.21 9.62
CA ALA A 453 -21.56 -51.45 9.19
C ALA A 453 -21.35 -50.82 7.79
N ALA A 454 -20.08 -50.81 7.39
CA ALA A 454 -19.51 -50.41 6.12
C ALA A 454 -20.01 -51.15 4.86
N SER A 455 -19.86 -50.47 3.72
CA SER A 455 -19.29 -50.89 2.42
C SER A 455 -19.71 -49.81 1.40
N ASP A 456 -19.15 -49.59 0.22
CA ASP A 456 -17.90 -49.90 -0.46
C ASP A 456 -17.94 -49.04 -1.74
N ALA A 457 -16.75 -48.68 -2.25
CA ALA A 457 -16.36 -48.61 -3.66
C ALA A 457 -17.27 -47.97 -4.75
N ASP A 458 -16.63 -47.04 -5.45
CA ASP A 458 -16.60 -46.84 -6.91
C ASP A 458 -17.92 -46.62 -7.67
N HIS A 459 -18.01 -45.46 -8.35
CA HIS A 459 -18.13 -45.38 -9.83
C HIS A 459 -18.25 -43.94 -10.36
N TRP A 460 -17.27 -43.58 -11.22
CA TRP A 460 -17.17 -42.46 -12.19
C TRP A 460 -16.86 -41.03 -11.70
#